data_AF-A0A1I6R1B2-F1
#
_entry.id   AF-A0A1I6R1B2-F1
#
_cell.length_a   1.000
_cell.length_b   1.000
_cell.length_c   1.000
_cell.angle_alpha   90.00
_cell.angle_beta   90.00
_cell.angle_gamma   90.00
#
_symmetry.space_group_name_H-M   'P 1'
#
loop_
_entity.id
_entity.type
_entity.pdbx_description
1 polymer ?
#
loop_
_entity_poly.entity_id
_entity_poly.type
_entity_poly.pdbx_seq_one_letter_code
_entity_poly.pdbx_strand_id
1 'polypeptide(L)'
;MKRKLTIALVAHDHRKADMVEWVVFNADFLSKHHLVCTGTTGTLVRDALYEKGVYPEFTIMNSGPMGGDAEIAAMVVRKEIDLAVFLIDDLNPQPHEADIMMLLRQCRVHNVPIACNRYSADLMITSNLWDDDDYTPSPPRYEKFDRESLNL
;
A
#
# COMPACT_ATOMS: atom_id res chain seq x y z
N MET A 1 -18.86 -2.81 4.00
CA MET A 1 -17.90 -3.21 2.97
C MET A 1 -18.17 -4.63 2.54
N LYS A 2 -18.54 -4.81 1.27
CA LYS A 2 -18.86 -6.13 0.70
C LYS A 2 -17.60 -6.96 0.43
N ARG A 3 -16.43 -6.30 0.30
CA ARG A 3 -15.17 -6.93 -0.09
C ARG A 3 -14.14 -6.89 1.02
N LYS A 4 -13.55 -8.04 1.35
CA LYS A 4 -12.37 -8.12 2.19
C LYS A 4 -11.14 -7.88 1.31
N LEU A 5 -10.47 -6.74 1.51
CA LEU A 5 -9.24 -6.38 0.83
C LEU A 5 -8.01 -6.98 1.54
N THR A 6 -6.94 -7.19 0.77
CA THR A 6 -5.57 -7.36 1.26
C THR A 6 -4.79 -6.06 1.07
N ILE A 7 -4.38 -5.45 2.18
CA ILE A 7 -3.78 -4.11 2.23
C ILE A 7 -2.33 -4.21 2.68
N ALA A 8 -1.39 -3.81 1.82
CA ALA A 8 0.02 -3.71 2.16
C ALA A 8 0.32 -2.40 2.88
N LEU A 9 0.98 -2.44 4.04
CA LEU A 9 1.39 -1.27 4.83
C LEU A 9 2.91 -1.24 5.01
N VAL A 10 3.54 -0.18 4.49
CA VAL A 10 5.00 0.02 4.54
C VAL A 10 5.27 1.45 5.00
N ALA A 11 6.29 1.65 5.84
CA ALA A 11 6.68 2.97 6.30
C ALA A 11 8.19 3.04 6.56
N HIS A 12 8.84 4.10 6.09
CA HIS A 12 10.21 4.43 6.54
C HIS A 12 10.20 4.81 8.03
N ASP A 13 11.37 4.73 8.67
CA ASP A 13 11.49 4.92 10.13
C ASP A 13 10.87 6.23 10.61
N HIS A 14 11.18 7.36 9.96
CA HIS A 14 10.61 8.67 10.30
C HIS A 14 9.10 8.79 10.02
N ARG A 15 8.49 7.82 9.33
CA ARG A 15 7.07 7.80 8.97
C ARG A 15 6.28 6.72 9.74
N LYS A 16 6.93 5.91 10.57
CA LYS A 16 6.26 4.84 11.34
C LYS A 16 5.27 5.40 12.36
N ALA A 17 5.58 6.55 12.97
CA ALA A 17 4.64 7.23 13.87
C ALA A 17 3.34 7.61 13.13
N ASP A 18 3.47 8.23 11.95
CA ASP A 18 2.33 8.57 11.09
C ASP A 18 1.52 7.32 10.71
N MET A 19 2.19 6.21 10.38
CA MET A 19 1.54 4.94 10.02
C MET A 19 0.71 4.41 11.19
N VAL A 20 1.27 4.37 12.39
CA VAL A 20 0.58 3.89 13.59
C VAL A 20 -0.64 4.76 13.89
N GLU A 21 -0.48 6.09 13.87
CA GLU A 21 -1.59 7.02 14.11
C GLU A 21 -2.70 6.84 13.06
N TRP A 22 -2.33 6.74 11.78
CA TRP A 22 -3.27 6.54 10.68
C TRP A 22 -4.03 5.22 10.79
N VAL A 23 -3.35 4.13 11.15
CA VAL A 23 -3.99 2.83 11.35
C VAL A 23 -4.95 2.86 12.54
N VAL A 24 -4.56 3.45 13.66
CA VAL A 24 -5.43 3.55 14.85
C VAL A 24 -6.67 4.38 14.55
N PHE A 25 -6.51 5.50 13.84
CA PHE A 25 -7.62 6.34 13.39
C PHE A 25 -8.60 5.55 12.51
N ASN A 26 -8.07 4.75 11.58
CA ASN A 26 -8.86 3.98 10.61
C ASN A 26 -9.14 2.53 11.04
N ALA A 27 -8.98 2.18 12.32
CA ALA A 27 -9.04 0.79 12.79
C ALA A 27 -10.38 0.11 12.45
N ASP A 28 -11.50 0.84 12.48
CA ASP A 28 -12.83 0.28 12.20
C ASP A 28 -12.96 -0.21 10.76
N PHE A 29 -12.26 0.43 9.82
CA PHE A 29 -12.14 -0.01 8.44
C PHE A 29 -11.14 -1.16 8.33
N LEU A 30 -9.91 -0.95 8.81
CA LEU A 30 -8.80 -1.89 8.67
C LEU A 30 -9.02 -3.23 9.38
N SER A 31 -9.82 -3.25 10.45
CA SER A 31 -10.20 -4.46 11.20
C SER A 31 -10.86 -5.55 10.36
N LYS A 32 -11.48 -5.17 9.24
CA LYS A 32 -12.24 -6.07 8.36
C LYS A 32 -11.39 -6.65 7.23
N HIS A 33 -10.13 -6.23 7.14
CA HIS A 33 -9.22 -6.53 6.04
C HIS A 33 -8.05 -7.39 6.48
N HIS A 34 -7.34 -7.94 5.50
CA HIS A 34 -6.07 -8.60 5.73
C HIS A 34 -4.96 -7.56 5.58
N LEU A 35 -4.14 -7.40 6.61
CA LEU A 35 -3.03 -6.45 6.61
C LEU A 35 -1.70 -7.16 6.39
N VAL A 36 -0.96 -6.77 5.37
CA VAL A 36 0.38 -7.28 5.06
C VAL A 36 1.39 -6.18 5.31
N CYS A 37 2.36 -6.40 6.19
CA CYS A 37 3.29 -5.34 6.62
C CYS A 37 4.74 -5.80 6.53
N THR A 38 5.68 -4.87 6.32
CA THR A 38 7.11 -5.17 6.51
C THR A 38 7.47 -5.19 7.99
N GLY A 39 8.49 -5.98 8.35
CA GLY A 39 8.92 -6.32 9.72
C GLY A 39 8.51 -5.34 10.83
N THR A 40 9.32 -4.32 11.07
CA THR A 40 9.10 -3.37 12.18
C THR A 40 7.77 -2.62 12.08
N THR A 41 7.35 -2.24 10.87
CA THR A 41 6.06 -1.57 10.65
C THR A 41 4.91 -2.47 11.11
N GLY A 42 4.94 -3.75 10.73
CA GLY A 42 3.91 -4.72 11.08
C GLY A 42 3.79 -4.96 12.58
N THR A 43 4.92 -5.06 13.28
CA THR A 43 4.92 -5.19 14.74
C THR A 43 4.25 -3.99 15.40
N LEU A 44 4.67 -2.76 15.05
CA LEU A 44 4.12 -1.53 15.64
C LEU A 44 2.62 -1.37 15.35
N VAL A 45 2.22 -1.63 14.10
CA VAL A 45 0.83 -1.53 13.64
C VAL A 45 -0.07 -2.54 14.36
N ARG A 46 0.38 -3.80 14.46
CA ARG A 46 -0.36 -4.87 15.15
C ARG A 46 -0.55 -4.54 16.63
N ASP A 47 0.53 -4.18 17.31
CA ASP A 47 0.50 -3.93 18.75
C ASP A 47 -0.43 -2.75 19.08
N ALA A 48 -0.37 -1.66 18.30
CA ALA A 48 -1.27 -0.51 18.45
C ALA A 48 -2.76 -0.86 18.20
N LEU A 49 -3.07 -1.71 17.21
CA LEU A 49 -4.44 -2.16 16.99
C LEU A 49 -4.93 -3.09 18.13
N TYR A 50 -4.07 -3.97 18.62
CA TYR A 50 -4.40 -4.89 19.71
C TYR A 50 -4.67 -4.12 21.01
N GLU A 51 -3.90 -3.06 21.30
CA GLU A 51 -4.15 -2.14 22.41
C GLU A 51 -5.51 -1.43 22.29
N LYS A 52 -5.96 -1.15 21.05
CA LYS A 52 -7.30 -0.62 20.77
C LYS A 52 -8.41 -1.68 20.85
N GLY A 53 -8.07 -2.95 21.08
CA GLY A 53 -9.02 -4.07 21.13
C GLY A 53 -9.47 -4.57 19.75
N VAL A 54 -8.66 -4.34 18.71
CA VAL A 54 -8.96 -4.69 17.32
C VAL A 54 -7.95 -5.73 16.81
N TYR A 55 -8.43 -6.82 16.22
CA TYR A 55 -7.59 -7.98 15.85
C TYR A 55 -7.81 -8.39 14.39
N PRO A 56 -7.32 -7.61 13.40
CA PRO A 56 -7.41 -8.02 12.00
C PRO A 56 -6.47 -9.20 11.69
N GLU A 57 -6.68 -9.81 10.53
CA GLU A 57 -5.74 -10.78 10.00
C GLU A 57 -4.45 -10.07 9.59
N PHE A 58 -3.29 -10.66 9.93
CA PHE A 58 -1.98 -10.07 9.70
C PHE A 58 -1.01 -11.03 9.03
N THR A 59 -0.18 -10.50 8.14
CA THR A 59 1.05 -11.14 7.67
C THR A 59 2.21 -10.15 7.80
N ILE A 60 3.26 -10.54 8.52
CA ILE A 60 4.45 -9.72 8.70
C ILE A 60 5.58 -10.34 7.87
N MET A 61 6.06 -9.58 6.89
CA MET A 61 7.19 -9.91 6.02
C MET A 61 8.51 -9.54 6.69
N ASN A 62 9.62 -9.80 6.01
CA ASN A 62 10.92 -9.29 6.44
C ASN A 62 10.92 -7.74 6.50
N SER A 63 11.94 -7.15 7.12
CA SER A 63 12.12 -5.70 7.03
C SER A 63 12.42 -5.29 5.58
N GLY A 64 12.02 -4.08 5.19
CA GLY A 64 12.29 -3.54 3.85
C GLY A 64 13.74 -3.76 3.39
N PRO A 65 14.76 -3.32 4.18
CA PRO A 65 16.17 -3.51 3.86
C PRO A 65 16.64 -4.97 3.71
N MET A 66 15.89 -5.93 4.25
CA MET A 66 16.22 -7.36 4.20
C MET A 66 15.38 -8.11 3.15
N GLY A 67 14.68 -7.39 2.27
CA GLY A 67 13.88 -7.96 1.17
C GLY A 67 12.37 -7.96 1.39
N GLY A 68 11.86 -7.36 2.47
CA GLY A 68 10.42 -7.27 2.72
C GLY A 68 9.65 -6.53 1.63
N ASP A 69 10.27 -5.52 1.01
CA ASP A 69 9.66 -4.79 -0.11
C ASP A 69 9.54 -5.67 -1.36
N ALA A 70 10.50 -6.58 -1.56
CA ALA A 70 10.46 -7.58 -2.64
C ALA A 70 9.40 -8.64 -2.40
N GLU A 71 9.19 -9.06 -1.15
CA GLU A 71 8.11 -9.99 -0.79
C GLU A 71 6.74 -9.38 -1.14
N ILE A 72 6.51 -8.13 -0.74
CA ILE A 72 5.26 -7.42 -1.06
C ILE A 72 5.14 -7.18 -2.58
N ALA A 73 6.21 -6.79 -3.26
CA ALA A 73 6.20 -6.61 -4.71
C ALA A 73 5.86 -7.92 -5.45
N ALA A 74 6.34 -9.07 -4.96
CA ALA A 74 5.96 -10.37 -5.50
C ALA A 74 4.46 -10.66 -5.33
N MET A 75 3.88 -10.33 -4.18
CA MET A 75 2.43 -10.44 -3.94
C MET A 75 1.62 -9.52 -4.88
N VAL A 76 2.10 -8.30 -5.13
CA VAL A 76 1.50 -7.38 -6.11
C VAL A 76 1.47 -7.99 -7.51
N VAL A 77 2.57 -8.60 -7.95
CA VAL A 77 2.67 -9.30 -9.24
C VAL A 77 1.67 -10.46 -9.33
N ARG A 78 1.50 -11.20 -8.22
CA ARG A 78 0.58 -12.33 -8.09
C ARG A 78 -0.89 -11.94 -7.88
N LYS A 79 -1.21 -10.64 -7.83
CA LYS A 79 -2.56 -10.11 -7.58
C LYS A 79 -3.11 -10.49 -6.20
N GLU A 80 -2.23 -10.57 -5.22
CA GLU A 80 -2.55 -10.89 -3.82
C GLU A 80 -2.69 -9.61 -2.96
N ILE A 81 -2.35 -8.43 -3.50
CA ILE A 81 -2.50 -7.12 -2.85
C ILE A 81 -3.52 -6.29 -3.63
N ASP A 82 -4.54 -5.78 -2.93
CA ASP A 82 -5.58 -4.91 -3.50
C ASP A 82 -5.23 -3.42 -3.36
N LEU A 83 -4.54 -3.05 -2.29
CA LEU A 83 -4.13 -1.68 -1.98
C LEU A 83 -2.75 -1.69 -1.30
N ALA A 84 -1.88 -0.76 -1.69
CA ALA A 84 -0.64 -0.49 -0.97
C ALA A 84 -0.66 0.92 -0.36
N VAL A 85 -0.22 1.02 0.90
CA VAL A 85 0.08 2.29 1.56
C VAL A 85 1.55 2.27 1.94
N PHE A 86 2.34 3.12 1.28
CA PHE A 86 3.75 3.28 1.57
C PHE A 86 4.02 4.71 2.03
N LEU A 87 4.17 4.92 3.33
CA LEU A 87 4.58 6.23 3.85
C LEU A 87 6.10 6.41 3.70
N ILE A 88 6.48 7.09 2.62
CA ILE A 88 7.86 7.31 2.20
C ILE A 88 8.42 8.56 2.89
N ASP A 89 9.68 8.46 3.31
CA ASP A 89 10.51 9.59 3.73
C ASP A 89 11.44 9.96 2.57
N ASP A 90 11.09 11.02 1.84
CA ASP A 90 11.88 11.55 0.72
C ASP A 90 12.99 12.51 1.17
N LEU A 91 13.08 12.82 2.47
CA LEU A 91 14.06 13.77 3.01
C LEU A 91 15.34 13.08 3.51
N ASN A 92 15.33 11.74 3.61
CA ASN A 92 16.46 10.96 4.10
C ASN A 92 16.79 9.80 3.15
N PRO A 93 18.10 9.55 2.88
CA PRO A 93 18.51 8.46 2.01
C PRO A 93 18.15 7.11 2.61
N GLN A 94 17.73 6.18 1.76
CA GLN A 94 17.40 4.81 2.15
C GLN A 94 18.41 3.83 1.55
N PRO A 95 18.96 2.89 2.34
CA PRO A 95 19.94 1.93 1.84
C PRO A 95 19.37 0.92 0.83
N HIS A 96 18.03 0.86 0.70
CA HIS A 96 17.27 -0.08 -0.13
C HIS A 96 16.42 0.66 -1.17
N GLU A 97 16.92 1.78 -1.71
CA GLU A 97 16.20 2.62 -2.69
C GLU A 97 15.75 1.86 -3.95
N ALA A 98 16.56 0.92 -4.44
CA ALA A 98 16.20 0.07 -5.57
C ALA A 98 14.93 -0.76 -5.30
N ASP A 99 14.76 -1.25 -4.08
CA ASP A 99 13.63 -2.08 -3.69
C ASP A 99 12.35 -1.24 -3.54
N ILE A 100 12.48 -0.02 -3.01
CA ILE A 100 11.39 0.98 -2.94
C ILE A 100 10.88 1.28 -4.36
N MET A 101 11.79 1.60 -5.28
CA MET A 101 11.44 1.93 -6.67
C MET A 101 10.84 0.74 -7.39
N MET A 102 11.33 -0.47 -7.12
CA MET A 102 10.75 -1.69 -7.65
C MET A 102 9.32 -1.88 -7.15
N LEU A 103 9.04 -1.77 -5.85
CA LEU A 103 7.68 -1.92 -5.31
C LEU A 103 6.72 -0.89 -5.93
N LEU A 104 7.11 0.40 -5.96
CA LEU A 104 6.34 1.47 -6.59
C LEU A 104 6.08 1.21 -8.08
N ARG A 105 7.07 0.67 -8.79
CA ARG A 105 6.94 0.28 -10.19
C ARG A 105 5.96 -0.88 -10.34
N GLN A 106 6.05 -1.93 -9.52
CA GLN A 106 5.16 -3.09 -9.65
C GLN A 106 3.70 -2.70 -9.38
N CYS A 107 3.41 -1.85 -8.39
CA CYS A 107 2.05 -1.37 -8.17
C CYS A 107 1.49 -0.66 -9.42
N ARG A 108 2.26 0.25 -10.02
CA ARG A 108 1.85 0.96 -11.25
C ARG A 108 1.68 0.03 -12.45
N VAL A 109 2.61 -0.89 -12.67
CA VAL A 109 2.56 -1.84 -13.80
C VAL A 109 1.36 -2.79 -13.67
N HIS A 110 1.09 -3.26 -12.46
CA HIS A 110 0.01 -4.20 -12.18
C HIS A 110 -1.32 -3.52 -11.82
N ASN A 111 -1.42 -2.20 -11.99
CA ASN A 111 -2.61 -1.40 -11.74
C ASN A 111 -3.19 -1.55 -10.32
N VAL A 112 -2.30 -1.71 -9.32
CA VAL A 112 -2.65 -1.73 -7.90
C VAL A 112 -2.52 -0.30 -7.36
N PRO A 113 -3.57 0.27 -6.75
CA PRO A 113 -3.48 1.60 -6.15
C PRO A 113 -2.42 1.62 -5.05
N ILE A 114 -1.59 2.66 -5.08
CA ILE A 114 -0.54 2.88 -4.09
C ILE A 114 -0.59 4.31 -3.57
N ALA A 115 -0.79 4.47 -2.26
CA ALA A 115 -0.71 5.75 -1.57
C ALA A 115 0.70 5.97 -1.03
N CYS A 116 1.39 7.02 -1.50
CA CYS A 116 2.74 7.37 -1.02
C CYS A 116 2.74 8.37 0.16
N ASN A 117 1.56 8.80 0.61
CA ASN A 117 1.38 9.71 1.73
C ASN A 117 0.02 9.47 2.40
N ARG A 118 -0.12 10.00 3.62
CA ARG A 118 -1.31 9.81 4.46
C ARG A 118 -2.59 10.31 3.79
N TYR A 119 -2.56 11.51 3.20
CA TYR A 119 -3.75 12.09 2.58
C TYR A 119 -4.26 11.26 1.40
N SER A 120 -3.35 10.72 0.59
CA SER A 120 -3.71 9.78 -0.49
C SER A 120 -4.30 8.49 0.08
N ALA A 121 -3.74 8.00 1.19
CA ALA A 121 -4.27 6.81 1.85
C ALA A 121 -5.70 7.04 2.37
N ASP A 122 -5.97 8.19 2.99
CA ASP A 122 -7.30 8.60 3.45
C ASP A 122 -8.31 8.59 2.29
N LEU A 123 -7.97 9.23 1.16
CA LEU A 123 -8.83 9.27 -0.03
C LEU A 123 -9.05 7.88 -0.62
N MET A 124 -8.01 7.02 -0.62
CA MET A 124 -8.12 5.67 -1.16
C MET A 124 -9.03 4.79 -0.31
N ILE A 125 -8.89 4.76 1.03
CA ILE A 125 -9.72 3.89 1.89
C ILE A 125 -11.17 4.37 1.99
N THR A 126 -11.43 5.66 1.78
CA THR A 126 -12.79 6.24 1.82
C THR A 126 -13.53 6.17 0.49
N SER A 127 -12.85 5.73 -0.58
CA SER A 127 -13.46 5.61 -1.91
C SER A 127 -14.63 4.64 -1.92
N ASN A 128 -15.77 5.07 -2.46
CA ASN A 128 -16.94 4.22 -2.66
C ASN A 128 -16.73 3.15 -3.76
N LEU A 129 -15.68 3.28 -4.57
CA LEU A 129 -15.35 2.33 -5.64
C LEU A 129 -15.02 0.92 -5.11
N TRP A 130 -14.66 0.77 -3.83
CA TRP A 130 -14.44 -0.55 -3.23
C TRP A 130 -15.71 -1.39 -3.07
N ASP A 131 -16.86 -0.74 -2.98
CA ASP A 131 -18.16 -1.35 -2.76
C ASP A 131 -19.06 -1.30 -4.02
N ASP A 132 -18.53 -0.77 -5.13
CA ASP A 132 -19.20 -0.71 -6.43
C ASP A 132 -18.90 -1.97 -7.26
N ASP A 133 -19.87 -2.88 -7.33
CA ASP A 133 -19.76 -4.16 -8.05
C ASP A 133 -19.69 -3.95 -9.58
N ASP A 134 -20.11 -2.79 -10.10
CA ASP A 134 -20.09 -2.47 -11.53
C ASP A 134 -18.80 -1.75 -11.96
N TYR A 135 -17.98 -1.33 -11.00
CA TYR A 135 -16.70 -0.69 -11.28
C TYR A 135 -15.58 -1.70 -11.57
N THR A 136 -14.88 -1.50 -12.69
CA THR A 136 -13.63 -2.20 -13.01
C THR A 136 -12.59 -1.18 -13.46
N PRO A 137 -11.39 -1.14 -12.84
CA PRO A 137 -10.35 -0.20 -13.24
C PRO A 137 -9.89 -0.50 -14.67
N SER A 138 -9.82 0.55 -15.49
CA SER A 138 -9.32 0.42 -16.86
C SER A 138 -7.86 -0.06 -16.85
N PRO A 139 -7.47 -0.99 -17.75
CA PRO A 139 -6.09 -1.44 -17.82
C PRO A 139 -5.17 -0.30 -18.29
N PRO A 140 -3.92 -0.23 -17.80
CA PRO A 140 -2.93 0.73 -18.31
C PRO A 140 -2.71 0.54 -19.81
N ARG A 141 -2.72 1.64 -20.58
CA ARG A 141 -2.41 1.64 -22.01
C ARG A 141 -0.97 2.08 -22.21
N TYR A 142 -0.15 1.21 -22.82
CA TYR A 142 1.24 1.50 -23.19
C TYR A 142 1.35 1.73 -24.69
N GLU A 143 0.58 2.70 -25.19
CA GLU A 143 0.50 3.05 -26.61
C GLU A 143 1.55 4.12 -26.95
N LYS A 144 2.06 4.10 -28.19
CA LYS A 144 2.97 5.15 -28.67
C LYS A 144 2.19 6.47 -28.74
N PHE A 145 2.67 7.50 -28.04
CA PHE A 145 2.15 8.86 -28.21
C PHE A 145 2.65 9.43 -29.54
N ASP A 146 1.74 9.58 -30.50
CA ASP A 146 2.05 10.19 -31.80
C ASP A 146 1.76 11.69 -31.77
N ARG A 147 2.81 12.46 -31.49
CA ARG A 147 2.73 13.93 -31.43
C ARG A 147 2.47 14.56 -32.81
N GLU A 148 2.98 13.96 -33.88
CA GLU A 148 2.85 14.48 -35.25
C GLU A 148 1.39 14.42 -35.72
N SER A 149 0.66 13.37 -35.31
CA SER A 149 -0.78 13.24 -35.60
C SER A 149 -1.65 14.35 -34.98
N LEU A 150 -1.12 15.08 -33.98
CA LEU A 150 -1.85 16.11 -33.24
C LEU A 150 -1.53 17.54 -33.71
N ASN A 151 -0.64 17.73 -34.69
CA ASN A 151 -0.13 19.05 -35.11
C ASN A 151 0.38 19.90 -33.91
N LEU A 152 1.01 19.27 -32.90
CA LEU A 152 1.56 19.89 -31.66
C LEU A 152 3.09 19.89 -31.58
#